data_AF-A0A942ZFS5-F1
#
_entry.id   AF-A0A942ZFS5-F1
#
_cell.length_a   1.000
_cell.length_b   1.000
_cell.length_c   1.000
_cell.angle_alpha   90.00
_cell.angle_beta   90.00
_cell.angle_gamma   90.00
#
_symmetry.space_group_name_H-M   'P 1'
#
loop_
_entity.id
_entity.type
_entity.pdbx_description
1 polymer ?
#
loop_
_entity_poly.entity_id
_entity_poly.type
_entity_poly.pdbx_seq_one_letter_code
_entity_poly.pdbx_strand_id
1 'polypeptide(L)'
;MVAIKIQSLDDIVRAYLENLGFRGRRLEDNTGQISAMLGPEFNPDDVSSSLDNLIYGFARKIFKGKNIDKEQKIALFKFCFIECGGADKWGTEMFGARTVPVEIIKEMRSKAIEIVPPYQMSKMLPQVIETPEQLLGKILHHKKD
;
A
#
# COMPACT_ATOMS: atom_id res chain seq x y z
N MET A 1 5.11 34.90 8.72
CA MET A 1 5.81 33.71 8.22
C MET A 1 6.04 32.78 9.39
N VAL A 2 5.35 31.63 9.44
CA VAL A 2 5.61 30.60 10.45
C VAL A 2 6.86 29.86 9.98
N ALA A 3 7.96 29.99 10.72
CA ALA A 3 9.16 29.19 10.47
C ALA A 3 8.81 27.73 10.75
N ILE A 4 8.68 26.91 9.69
CA ILE A 4 8.59 25.47 9.83
C ILE A 4 9.93 25.04 10.41
N LYS A 5 9.91 24.74 11.71
CA LYS A 5 11.07 24.27 12.48
C LYS A 5 11.63 23.07 11.74
N ILE A 6 12.91 23.10 11.37
CA ILE A 6 13.62 21.95 10.81
C ILE A 6 13.35 20.79 11.77
N GLN A 7 12.56 19.81 11.32
CA GLN A 7 12.20 18.67 12.14
C GLN A 7 13.47 17.83 12.32
N SER A 8 13.83 17.53 13.57
CA SER A 8 14.93 16.61 13.82
C SER A 8 14.61 15.24 13.20
N LEU A 9 15.63 14.41 12.93
CA LEU A 9 15.41 13.03 12.45
C LEU A 9 14.37 12.30 13.31
N ASP A 10 14.52 12.43 14.63
CA ASP A 10 13.61 11.83 15.60
C ASP A 10 12.19 12.36 15.49
N ASP A 11 11.99 13.65 15.17
CA ASP A 11 10.65 14.20 14.97
C ASP A 11 9.98 13.63 13.72
N ILE A 12 10.73 13.50 12.62
CA ILE A 12 10.22 12.92 11.37
C ILE A 12 9.91 11.42 11.57
N VAL A 13 10.83 10.68 12.18
CA VAL A 13 10.65 9.26 12.49
C VAL A 13 9.49 9.05 13.46
N ARG A 14 9.39 9.88 14.52
CA ARG A 14 8.27 9.84 15.46
C ARG A 14 6.94 10.05 14.75
N ALA A 15 6.82 11.10 13.94
CA ALA A 15 5.60 11.38 13.18
C ALA A 15 5.24 10.22 12.23
N TYR A 16 6.25 9.61 11.60
CA TYR A 16 6.04 8.45 10.73
C TYR A 16 5.53 7.23 11.51
N LEU A 17 6.14 6.91 12.65
CA LEU A 17 5.71 5.79 13.51
C LEU A 17 4.32 6.06 14.12
N GLU A 18 4.02 7.30 14.49
CA GLU A 18 2.68 7.68 14.93
C GLU A 18 1.61 7.40 13.87
N ASN A 19 1.91 7.66 12.60
CA ASN A 19 1.01 7.32 11.50
C ASN A 19 0.85 5.80 11.28
N LEU A 20 1.80 5.00 11.75
CA LEU A 20 1.71 3.53 11.76
C LEU A 20 1.03 2.95 13.00
N GLY A 21 0.51 3.81 13.90
CA GLY A 21 -0.22 3.40 15.09
C GLY A 21 0.64 3.23 16.35
N PHE A 22 1.92 3.59 16.33
CA PHE A 22 2.75 3.60 17.54
C PHE A 22 2.30 4.71 18.49
N ARG A 23 2.24 4.41 19.79
CA ARG A 23 1.80 5.33 20.85
C ARG A 23 2.59 5.13 22.14
N GLY A 24 2.59 6.16 23.00
CA GLY A 24 3.15 6.12 24.36
C GLY A 24 4.63 5.68 24.39
N ARG A 25 5.01 4.90 25.41
CA ARG A 25 6.40 4.43 25.58
C ARG A 25 6.93 3.66 24.39
N ARG A 26 6.08 2.86 23.71
CA ARG A 26 6.50 2.16 22.50
C ARG A 26 6.95 3.12 21.42
N LEU A 27 6.23 4.21 21.20
CA LEU A 27 6.65 5.21 20.21
C LEU A 27 8.06 5.75 20.54
N GLU A 28 8.29 6.15 21.80
CA GLU A 28 9.57 6.70 22.25
C GLU A 28 10.71 5.68 22.09
N ASP A 29 10.51 4.45 22.57
CA ASP A 29 11.50 3.37 22.50
C ASP A 29 11.86 3.01 21.04
N ASN A 30 10.88 3.08 20.14
CA ASN A 30 11.00 2.65 18.75
C ASN A 30 11.55 3.76 17.85
N THR A 31 11.30 5.05 18.17
CA THR A 31 11.86 6.19 17.44
C THR A 31 13.38 6.14 17.47
N GLY A 32 14.00 5.99 18.64
CA GLY A 32 15.47 5.97 18.75
C GLY A 32 16.11 4.81 17.98
N GLN A 33 15.48 3.63 17.97
CA GLN A 33 15.96 2.47 17.22
C GLN A 33 15.94 2.71 15.71
N ILE A 34 14.84 3.26 15.18
CA ILE A 34 14.70 3.54 13.75
C ILE A 34 15.64 4.66 13.31
N SER A 35 15.75 5.72 14.10
CA SER A 35 16.72 6.80 13.84
C SER A 35 18.16 6.28 13.79
N ALA A 36 18.53 5.36 14.69
CA ALA A 36 19.84 4.72 14.66
C ALA A 36 20.03 3.83 13.42
N MET A 37 18.98 3.16 12.94
CA MET A 37 19.04 2.36 11.70
C MET A 37 19.23 3.21 10.43
N LEU A 38 18.71 4.45 10.42
CA LEU A 38 18.89 5.39 9.31
C LEU A 38 20.30 6.02 9.28
N GLY A 39 20.97 6.08 10.43
CA GLY A 39 22.34 6.55 10.55
C GLY A 39 22.52 8.08 10.51
N PRO A 40 23.74 8.59 10.76
CA PRO A 40 24.01 10.02 10.88
C PRO A 40 24.06 10.78 9.55
N GLU A 41 24.25 10.09 8.42
CA GLU A 41 24.30 10.69 7.08
C GLU A 41 22.91 10.73 6.40
N PHE A 42 21.86 11.01 7.17
CA PHE A 42 20.52 11.09 6.61
C PHE A 42 20.34 12.42 5.86
N ASN A 43 19.74 12.37 4.68
CA ASN A 43 19.21 13.55 4.01
C ASN A 43 17.81 13.85 4.58
N PRO A 44 17.57 15.00 5.23
CA PRO A 44 16.27 15.37 5.80
C PRO A 44 15.12 15.30 4.78
N ASP A 45 15.40 15.58 3.51
CA ASP A 45 14.41 15.54 2.43
C ASP A 45 14.04 14.11 2.02
N ASP A 46 14.88 13.11 2.33
CA ASP A 46 14.71 11.70 1.94
C ASP A 46 14.36 10.75 3.10
N VAL A 47 14.17 11.26 4.31
CA VAL A 47 13.89 10.41 5.49
C VAL A 47 12.64 9.56 5.27
N SER A 48 11.56 10.16 4.77
CA SER A 48 10.31 9.44 4.48
C SER A 48 10.51 8.35 3.41
N SER A 49 11.26 8.67 2.35
CA SER A 49 11.61 7.72 1.29
C SER A 49 12.48 6.57 1.82
N SER A 50 13.38 6.85 2.75
CA SER A 50 14.27 5.87 3.37
C SER A 50 13.48 4.92 4.27
N LEU A 51 12.55 5.45 5.07
CA LEU A 51 11.61 4.66 5.87
C LEU A 51 10.72 3.78 4.98
N ASP A 52 10.20 4.33 3.89
CA ASP A 52 9.39 3.60 2.92
C ASP A 52 10.18 2.49 2.21
N ASN A 53 11.46 2.71 1.91
CA ASN A 53 12.35 1.68 1.38
C ASN A 53 12.58 0.55 2.39
N LEU A 54 12.71 0.89 3.68
CA LEU A 54 12.83 -0.08 4.75
C LEU A 54 11.56 -0.95 4.80
N ILE A 55 10.38 -0.34 4.83
CA ILE A 55 9.08 -1.04 4.75
C ILE A 55 8.98 -1.92 3.51
N TYR A 56 9.40 -1.40 2.35
CA TYR A 56 9.30 -2.11 1.09
C TYR A 56 10.05 -3.46 1.10
N GLY A 57 11.20 -3.52 1.78
CA GLY A 57 11.94 -4.77 1.96
C GLY A 57 11.10 -5.89 2.59
N PHE A 58 10.22 -5.54 3.52
CA PHE A 58 9.29 -6.46 4.18
C PHE A 58 8.03 -6.70 3.36
N ALA A 59 7.45 -5.65 2.79
CA ALA A 59 6.29 -5.73 1.91
C ALA A 59 6.53 -6.69 0.74
N ARG A 60 7.75 -6.69 0.16
CA ARG A 60 8.14 -7.61 -0.92
C ARG A 60 8.13 -9.08 -0.47
N LYS A 61 8.51 -9.37 0.77
CA LYS A 61 8.52 -10.73 1.32
C LYS A 61 7.09 -11.18 1.65
N ILE A 62 6.34 -10.32 2.34
CA ILE A 62 4.96 -10.61 2.75
C ILE A 62 4.07 -10.78 1.53
N PHE A 63 4.11 -9.87 0.56
CA PHE A 63 3.22 -9.91 -0.62
C PHE A 63 3.89 -10.52 -1.86
N LYS A 64 4.84 -11.44 -1.65
CA LYS A 64 5.45 -12.22 -2.74
C LYS A 64 4.35 -12.88 -3.58
N GLY A 65 4.34 -12.58 -4.87
CA GLY A 65 3.35 -13.09 -5.83
C GLY A 65 2.27 -12.09 -6.26
N LYS A 66 2.08 -10.98 -5.52
CA LYS A 66 1.21 -9.89 -6.00
C LYS A 66 1.95 -9.03 -7.02
N ASN A 67 1.39 -8.92 -8.24
CA ASN A 67 1.92 -8.08 -9.32
C ASN A 67 1.42 -6.64 -9.17
N ILE A 68 1.96 -5.95 -8.18
CA ILE A 68 1.68 -4.55 -7.85
C ILE A 68 3.00 -3.81 -7.68
N ASP A 69 2.97 -2.50 -7.94
CA ASP A 69 4.15 -1.64 -7.91
C ASP A 69 4.70 -1.47 -6.48
N LYS A 70 5.82 -0.74 -6.36
CA LYS A 70 6.51 -0.54 -5.08
C LYS A 70 5.62 0.26 -4.11
N GLU A 71 5.04 1.33 -4.60
CA GLU A 71 4.21 2.28 -3.86
C GLU A 71 2.95 1.59 -3.31
N GLN A 72 2.30 0.76 -4.13
CA GLN A 72 1.17 -0.09 -3.77
C GLN A 72 1.55 -1.14 -2.73
N LYS A 73 2.75 -1.75 -2.82
CA LYS A 73 3.23 -2.69 -1.80
C LYS A 73 3.45 -2.00 -0.46
N ILE A 74 4.04 -0.81 -0.46
CA ILE A 74 4.24 -0.01 0.75
C ILE A 74 2.88 0.36 1.34
N ALA A 75 1.96 0.88 0.53
CA ALA A 75 0.61 1.25 0.98
C ALA A 75 -0.15 0.05 1.56
N LEU A 76 -0.13 -1.09 0.86
CA LEU A 76 -0.77 -2.32 1.33
C LEU A 76 -0.16 -2.82 2.63
N PHE A 77 1.17 -2.72 2.78
CA PHE A 77 1.84 -3.04 4.03
C PHE A 77 1.37 -2.13 5.16
N LYS A 78 1.41 -0.80 4.98
CA LYS A 78 1.02 0.17 6.00
C LYS A 78 -0.42 -0.08 6.46
N PHE A 79 -1.32 -0.30 5.50
CA PHE A 79 -2.71 -0.67 5.77
C PHE A 79 -2.80 -1.96 6.60
N CYS A 80 -2.23 -3.07 6.13
CA CYS A 80 -2.32 -4.35 6.84
C CYS A 80 -1.68 -4.29 8.24
N PHE A 81 -0.58 -3.55 8.38
CA PHE A 81 0.12 -3.39 9.65
C PHE A 81 -0.77 -2.69 10.68
N ILE A 82 -1.44 -1.60 10.29
CA ILE A 82 -2.38 -0.87 11.15
C ILE A 82 -3.57 -1.77 11.49
N GLU A 83 -4.19 -2.43 10.50
CA GLU A 83 -5.34 -3.32 10.70
C GLU A 83 -5.03 -4.53 11.60
N CYS A 84 -3.78 -4.99 11.62
CA CYS A 84 -3.34 -6.06 12.51
C CYS A 84 -3.03 -5.55 13.93
N GLY A 85 -2.99 -4.24 14.19
CA GLY A 85 -2.45 -3.69 15.42
C GLY A 85 -0.94 -3.95 15.54
N GLY A 86 -0.22 -3.91 14.43
CA GLY A 86 1.18 -4.33 14.32
C GLY A 86 2.12 -3.55 15.24
N ALA A 87 1.83 -2.28 15.52
CA ALA A 87 2.61 -1.45 16.44
C ALA A 87 2.65 -2.05 17.86
N ASP A 88 1.53 -2.61 18.33
CA ASP A 88 1.41 -3.26 19.65
C ASP A 88 1.84 -4.73 19.62
N LYS A 89 1.68 -5.42 18.50
CA LYS A 89 2.06 -6.84 18.40
C LYS A 89 3.54 -7.07 18.13
N TRP A 90 4.13 -6.30 17.22
CA TRP A 90 5.44 -6.61 16.64
C TRP A 90 6.46 -5.48 16.78
N GLY A 91 6.01 -4.24 16.98
CA GLY A 91 6.91 -3.09 17.14
C GLY A 91 7.86 -2.91 15.96
N THR A 92 9.05 -2.36 16.22
CA THR A 92 10.11 -2.16 15.22
C THR A 92 10.95 -3.38 14.91
N GLU A 93 10.77 -4.50 15.61
CA GLU A 93 11.47 -5.75 15.30
C GLU A 93 11.22 -6.18 13.84
N MET A 94 10.02 -5.87 13.35
CA MET A 94 9.63 -6.05 11.95
C MET A 94 10.42 -5.20 10.95
N PHE A 95 11.17 -4.19 11.39
CA PHE A 95 12.03 -3.35 10.54
C PHE A 95 13.51 -3.80 10.59
N GLY A 96 13.94 -4.48 11.65
CA GLY A 96 15.30 -5.01 11.77
C GLY A 96 15.48 -6.48 11.35
N ALA A 97 14.38 -7.24 11.21
CA ALA A 97 14.46 -8.69 11.01
C ALA A 97 14.93 -9.10 9.60
N ARG A 98 15.95 -9.97 9.51
CA ARG A 98 16.41 -10.56 8.23
C ARG A 98 15.32 -11.38 7.53
N THR A 99 14.43 -12.00 8.31
CA THR A 99 13.36 -12.88 7.84
C THR A 99 12.05 -12.53 8.52
N VAL A 100 10.93 -12.67 7.81
CA VAL A 100 9.60 -12.43 8.37
C VAL A 100 9.01 -13.76 8.83
N PRO A 101 8.62 -13.91 10.11
CA PRO A 101 7.93 -15.09 10.60
C PRO A 101 6.69 -15.42 9.76
N VAL A 102 6.42 -16.72 9.57
CA VAL A 102 5.33 -17.20 8.70
C VAL A 102 3.96 -16.78 9.25
N GLU A 103 3.84 -16.70 10.57
CA GLU A 103 2.64 -16.30 11.30
C GLU A 103 2.26 -14.85 10.95
N ILE A 104 3.25 -13.94 10.94
CA ILE A 104 3.08 -12.54 10.55
C ILE A 104 2.68 -12.45 9.08
N ILE A 105 3.32 -13.23 8.20
CA ILE A 105 2.96 -13.26 6.77
C ILE A 105 1.49 -13.67 6.60
N LYS A 106 1.05 -14.70 7.32
CA LYS A 106 -0.33 -15.21 7.23
C LYS A 106 -1.33 -14.17 7.74
N GLU A 107 -1.05 -13.54 8.87
CA GLU A 107 -1.93 -12.53 9.47
C GLU A 107 -2.03 -11.29 8.57
N MET A 108 -0.89 -10.74 8.12
CA MET A 108 -0.85 -9.60 7.21
C MET A 108 -1.57 -9.89 5.89
N ARG A 109 -1.39 -11.08 5.31
CA ARG A 109 -2.10 -11.48 4.08
C ARG A 109 -3.60 -11.65 4.30
N SER A 110 -4.05 -12.05 5.49
CA SER A 110 -5.47 -12.18 5.80
C SER A 110 -6.22 -10.85 5.78
N LYS A 111 -5.50 -9.73 6.00
CA LYS A 111 -6.04 -8.37 5.91
C LYS A 111 -5.79 -7.70 4.56
N ALA A 112 -5.05 -8.35 3.66
CA ALA A 112 -4.65 -7.74 2.41
C ALA A 112 -5.82 -7.63 1.43
N ILE A 113 -6.23 -6.40 1.15
CA ILE A 113 -7.19 -6.12 0.09
C ILE A 113 -6.65 -6.54 -1.28
N GLU A 114 -7.54 -6.94 -2.17
CA GLU A 114 -7.21 -7.15 -3.57
C GLU A 114 -7.25 -5.82 -4.31
N ILE A 115 -6.12 -5.44 -4.90
CA ILE A 115 -6.06 -4.30 -5.80
C ILE A 115 -6.60 -4.79 -7.14
N VAL A 116 -7.81 -4.34 -7.48
CA VAL A 116 -8.45 -4.65 -8.76
C VAL A 116 -7.61 -4.04 -9.89
N PRO A 117 -7.39 -4.74 -11.01
CA PRO A 117 -6.69 -4.16 -12.15
C PRO A 117 -7.34 -2.85 -12.61
N PRO A 118 -6.55 -1.92 -13.16
CA PRO A 118 -7.09 -0.67 -13.70
C PRO A 118 -8.19 -0.98 -14.71
N TYR A 119 -9.33 -0.32 -14.55
CA TYR A 119 -10.46 -0.49 -15.44
C TYR A 119 -10.04 -0.11 -16.87
N GLN A 120 -10.26 -1.02 -17.82
CA GLN A 120 -10.17 -0.67 -19.23
C GLN A 120 -11.52 -0.10 -19.65
N MET A 121 -11.59 1.21 -19.84
CA MET A 121 -12.75 1.84 -20.50
C MET A 121 -12.75 1.37 -21.96
N SER A 122 -13.51 0.32 -22.27
CA SER A 122 -13.80 -0.01 -23.66
C SER A 122 -14.75 1.05 -24.21
N LYS A 123 -14.37 1.70 -25.32
CA LYS A 123 -15.33 2.52 -26.06
C LYS A 123 -16.40 1.60 -26.65
N MET A 124 -17.63 1.74 -26.18
CA MET A 124 -18.77 1.11 -26.85
C MET A 124 -18.89 1.73 -28.25
N LEU A 125 -18.86 0.90 -29.29
CA LEU A 125 -19.19 1.36 -30.63
C LEU A 125 -20.63 1.89 -30.65
N PRO A 126 -20.94 2.91 -31.47
CA PRO A 126 -22.31 3.35 -31.67
C PRO A 126 -23.20 2.15 -32.00
N GLN A 127 -24.20 1.89 -31.17
CA GLN A 127 -25.19 0.88 -31.51
C GLN A 127 -26.06 1.46 -32.62
N VAL A 128 -26.20 0.71 -33.72
CA VAL A 128 -27.16 1.05 -34.76
C VAL A 128 -28.55 0.83 -34.17
N ILE A 129 -29.31 1.91 -33.98
CA ILE A 129 -30.72 1.81 -33.59
C ILE A 129 -31.49 1.50 -34.87
N GLU A 130 -31.91 0.25 -35.02
CA GLU A 130 -32.76 -0.15 -36.13
C GLU A 130 -34.18 0.40 -35.91
N THR A 131 -34.79 0.89 -36.99
CA THR A 131 -36.22 1.22 -36.93
C THR A 131 -37.04 -0.07 -36.83
N PRO A 132 -38.26 -0.03 -36.25
CA PRO A 132 -39.13 -1.20 -36.17
C PRO A 132 -39.33 -1.90 -37.53
N GLU A 133 -39.38 -1.12 -38.62
CA GLU A 133 -39.52 -1.60 -39.99
C GLU A 133 -38.31 -2.41 -40.48
N GLN A 134 -37.09 -1.96 -40.15
CA GLN A 134 -35.84 -2.66 -40.49
C GLN A 134 -35.71 -3.98 -39.71
N LEU A 135 -36.11 -3.97 -38.44
CA LEU A 135 -36.13 -5.15 -37.58
C LEU A 135 -37.15 -6.18 -38.11
N LEU A 136 -38.36 -5.73 -38.43
CA LEU A 136 -39.42 -6.57 -38.99
C LEU A 136 -39.00 -7.16 -40.35
N GLY A 137 -38.35 -6.38 -41.22
CA GLY A 137 -37.81 -6.87 -42.48
C GLY A 137 -36.83 -8.03 -42.31
N LYS A 138 -35.89 -7.93 -41.37
CA LYS A 138 -34.93 -9.02 -41.07
C LYS A 138 -35.61 -10.27 -40.51
N ILE A 139 -36.55 -10.10 -39.58
CA ILE A 139 -37.29 -11.21 -38.96
C ILE A 139 -38.16 -11.94 -40.00
N LEU A 140 -38.78 -11.20 -40.92
CA LEU A 140 -39.68 -11.74 -41.93
C LEU A 140 -38.93 -12.36 -43.13
N HIS A 141 -37.75 -11.85 -43.48
CA HIS A 141 -36.94 -12.37 -44.58
C HIS A 141 -36.07 -13.59 -44.21
N HIS A 142 -35.80 -13.84 -42.92
CA HIS A 142 -35.12 -15.07 -42.47
C HIS A 142 -36.01 -16.33 -42.47
N LYS A 143 -37.26 -16.23 -42.92
CA LYS A 143 -38.24 -17.33 -42.95
C LYS A 143 -38.45 -17.96 -44.33
N LYS A 144 -37.53 -17.75 -45.27
CA LYS A 144 -37.54 -18.41 -46.59
C LYS A 144 -36.31 -19.31 -46.73
N ASP A 145 -36.36 -20.46 -46.07
CA ASP A 145 -35.73 -21.71 -46.48
C ASP A 145 -36.74 -22.84 -46.21
#